data_AF-A0A1V5PE47-F1
#
_entry.id   AF-A0A1V5PE47-F1
#
_cell.length_a   1.000
_cell.length_b   1.000
_cell.length_c   1.000
_cell.angle_alpha   90.00
_cell.angle_beta   90.00
_cell.angle_gamma   90.00
#
_symmetry.space_group_name_H-M   'P 1'
#
loop_
_entity.id
_entity.type
_entity.pdbx_description
1 polymer ?
#
loop_
_entity_poly.entity_id
_entity_poly.type
_entity_poly.pdbx_seq_one_letter_code
_entity_poly.pdbx_strand_id
1 'polypeptide(L)'
;MIALRYGAVPVVRATGVLADTVIDATTQPKRGNGFVFRPYTADAFGEALQRALLVYHNSGQWQALQRRAMDFDFSWSNSARAYVDLYRRARAQH
;
A
#
# COMPACT_ATOMS: atom_id res chain seq x y z
N MET A 1 2.45 -7.72 -4.17
CA MET A 1 2.43 -7.34 -2.75
C MET A 1 1.66 -8.41 -1.99
N ILE A 2 2.35 -9.42 -1.44
CA ILE A 2 1.72 -10.64 -0.90
C ILE A 2 1.07 -10.36 0.47
N ALA A 3 1.68 -9.52 1.30
CA ALA A 3 1.30 -9.27 2.69
C ALA A 3 -0.15 -8.78 2.89
N LEU A 4 -0.65 -7.89 2.03
CA LEU A 4 -1.99 -7.32 2.13
C LEU A 4 -3.10 -8.35 1.92
N ARG A 5 -2.85 -9.36 1.07
CA ARG A 5 -3.80 -10.45 0.80
C ARG A 5 -4.01 -11.37 2.01
N TYR A 6 -3.14 -11.30 3.01
CA TYR A 6 -3.21 -12.06 4.26
C TYR A 6 -3.50 -11.16 5.47
N GLY A 7 -3.95 -9.91 5.26
CA GLY A 7 -4.32 -9.00 6.35
C GLY A 7 -3.14 -8.36 7.09
N ALA A 8 -1.92 -8.45 6.55
CA ALA A 8 -0.77 -7.72 7.08
C ALA A 8 -0.79 -6.28 6.55
N VAL A 9 -0.94 -5.32 7.47
CA VAL A 9 -0.95 -3.88 7.15
C VAL A 9 0.49 -3.40 6.93
N PRO A 10 0.82 -2.85 5.76
CA PRO A 10 2.19 -2.49 5.41
C PRO A 10 2.58 -1.13 6.01
N VAL A 11 3.85 -1.02 6.43
CA VAL A 11 4.53 0.25 6.71
C VAL A 11 5.60 0.42 5.64
N VAL A 12 5.45 1.43 4.78
CA VAL A 12 6.31 1.59 3.59
C VAL A 12 6.95 2.96 3.53
N ARG A 13 8.17 2.99 2.99
CA ARG A 13 8.75 4.24 2.50
C ARG A 13 8.05 4.62 1.22
N ALA A 14 7.64 5.87 1.07
CA ALA A 14 7.09 6.31 -0.19
C ALA A 14 8.18 6.58 -1.24
N THR A 15 8.61 5.50 -1.88
CA THR A 15 9.50 5.52 -3.05
C THR A 15 9.00 4.59 -4.14
N GLY A 16 9.04 5.06 -5.39
CA GLY A 16 8.61 4.30 -6.57
C GLY A 16 7.14 3.87 -6.50
N VAL A 17 6.82 2.74 -7.14
CA VAL A 17 5.46 2.16 -7.23
C VAL A 17 4.79 1.86 -5.89
N LEU A 18 5.55 1.76 -4.79
CA LEU A 18 5.02 1.57 -3.43
C LEU A 18 4.36 2.85 -2.88
N ALA A 19 4.84 4.02 -3.31
CA ALA A 19 4.24 5.30 -2.94
C ALA A 19 2.85 5.50 -3.55
N ASP A 20 2.63 4.95 -4.75
CA ASP A 20 1.36 5.10 -5.48
C ASP A 20 0.29 4.08 -5.06
N THR A 21 0.70 3.02 -4.37
CA THR A 21 -0.18 1.90 -4.01
C THR A 21 -0.62 1.89 -2.55
N VAL A 22 0.19 2.47 -1.64
CA VAL A 22 -0.15 2.56 -0.22
C VAL A 22 -0.62 3.97 0.14
N ILE A 23 -1.87 4.05 0.59
CA ILE A 23 -2.50 5.26 1.10
C ILE A 23 -2.36 5.25 2.62
N ASP A 24 -1.79 6.31 3.18
CA ASP A 24 -1.56 6.43 4.61
C ASP A 24 -2.88 6.52 5.39
N ALA A 25 -3.08 5.59 6.32
CA ALA A 25 -4.29 5.44 7.14
C ALA A 25 -4.49 6.56 8.17
N THR A 26 -3.44 7.29 8.54
CA THR A 26 -3.56 8.45 9.44
C THR A 26 -4.02 9.69 8.69
N THR A 27 -3.55 9.87 7.45
CA THR A 27 -3.97 11.01 6.61
C THR A 27 -5.35 10.80 5.96
N GLN A 28 -5.68 9.55 5.61
CA GLN A 28 -6.95 9.21 4.97
C GLN A 28 -7.63 8.03 5.68
N PRO A 29 -8.27 8.23 6.85
CA PRO A 29 -8.81 7.14 7.68
C PRO A 29 -9.80 6.21 6.97
N LYS A 30 -10.54 6.73 5.98
CA LYS A 30 -11.55 5.98 5.22
C LYS A 30 -11.00 5.26 3.98
N ARG A 31 -9.85 5.67 3.45
CA ARG A 31 -9.27 5.16 2.19
C ARG A 31 -7.89 4.53 2.37
N GLY A 32 -7.25 4.76 3.50
CA GLY A 32 -5.93 4.26 3.82
C GLY A 32 -5.91 2.74 3.97
N ASN A 33 -4.80 2.17 3.51
CA ASN A 33 -4.54 0.74 3.45
C ASN A 33 -3.16 0.38 4.03
N GLY A 34 -2.44 1.34 4.62
CA GLY A 34 -1.15 1.14 5.28
C GLY A 34 -0.62 2.43 5.91
N PHE A 35 0.66 2.44 6.25
CA PHE A 35 1.36 3.61 6.80
C PHE A 35 2.53 3.97 5.91
N VAL A 36 2.72 5.26 5.69
CA VAL A 36 3.74 5.76 4.77
C VAL A 36 4.69 6.69 5.50
N PHE A 37 5.99 6.57 5.25
CA PHE A 37 7.00 7.50 5.77
C PHE A 37 7.90 8.10 4.70
N ARG A 38 8.34 9.33 4.99
CA ARG A 38 9.33 10.13 4.28
C ARG A 38 9.96 11.08 5.31
N PRO A 39 11.27 11.41 5.26
CA PRO A 39 12.34 10.91 4.37
C PRO A 39 12.89 9.52 4.77
N TYR A 40 13.93 9.02 4.09
CA TYR A 40 14.60 7.75 4.45
C TYR A 40 15.49 7.91 5.69
N THR A 41 14.86 8.09 6.85
CA THR A 41 15.53 8.24 8.14
C THR A 41 14.93 7.29 9.17
N ALA A 42 15.73 6.94 10.19
CA ALA A 42 15.27 6.10 11.29
C ALA A 42 14.10 6.77 12.04
N ASP A 43 14.15 8.08 12.24
CA ASP A 43 13.10 8.84 12.93
C ASP A 43 11.77 8.78 12.17
N ALA A 44 11.78 9.02 10.85
CA ALA A 44 10.57 8.97 10.03
C ALA A 44 9.95 7.56 10.01
N PHE A 45 10.79 6.52 10.01
CA PHE A 45 10.33 5.14 10.14
C PHE A 45 9.74 4.88 11.53
N GLY A 46 10.41 5.34 12.59
CA GLY A 46 9.95 5.23 13.98
C GLY A 46 8.59 5.89 14.20
N GLU A 47 8.40 7.10 13.67
CA GLU A 47 7.11 7.79 13.70
C GLU A 47 6.01 7.00 13.00
N ALA A 48 6.30 6.40 11.84
CA ALA A 48 5.32 5.59 11.12
C ALA A 48 4.97 4.30 11.87
N LEU A 49 5.95 3.70 12.54
CA LEU A 49 5.72 2.55 13.40
C LEU A 49 4.88 2.91 14.62
N GLN A 50 5.13 4.07 15.25
CA GLN A 50 4.31 4.57 16.36
C GLN A 50 2.86 4.79 15.91
N ARG A 51 2.64 5.41 14.75
CA ARG A 51 1.29 5.57 14.18
C ARG A 51 0.62 4.21 13.94
N ALA A 52 1.36 3.24 13.42
CA ALA A 52 0.85 1.88 13.21
C ALA A 52 0.45 1.21 14.54
N LEU A 53 1.29 1.32 15.58
CA LEU A 53 1.03 0.75 16.90
C LEU A 53 -0.18 1.40 17.60
N LEU A 54 -0.34 2.72 17.48
CA LEU A 54 -1.50 3.43 18.01
C LEU A 54 -2.82 2.89 17.41
N VAL A 55 -2.85 2.66 16.09
CA VAL A 55 -4.03 2.08 15.43
C VAL A 55 -4.17 0.60 15.78
N TYR A 56 -3.06 -0.15 15.90
CA TYR A 56 -3.06 -1.57 16.28
C TYR A 56 -3.67 -1.81 17.66
N HIS A 57 -3.38 -0.94 18.63
CA HIS A 57 -3.98 -1.00 19.97
C HIS A 57 -5.49 -0.73 19.98
N ASN A 58 -6.03 -0.10 18.93
CA ASN A 58 -7.47 0.02 18.72
C ASN A 58 -7.96 -1.13 17.81
N SER A 59 -8.35 -2.25 18.43
CA SER A 59 -8.77 -3.46 17.72
C SER A 59 -9.85 -3.22 16.66
N GLY A 60 -10.81 -2.35 16.91
CA GLY A 60 -11.88 -2.01 15.96
C GLY A 60 -11.35 -1.26 14.72
N GLN A 61 -10.49 -0.27 14.94
CA GLN A 61 -9.86 0.47 13.84
C GLN A 61 -8.88 -0.41 13.05
N TRP A 62 -8.12 -1.26 13.74
CA TRP A 62 -7.18 -2.18 13.11
C TRP A 62 -7.88 -3.20 12.21
N GLN A 63 -8.94 -3.84 12.69
CA GLN A 63 -9.72 -4.78 11.88
C GLN A 63 -10.39 -4.10 10.67
N ALA A 64 -10.89 -2.88 10.84
CA ALA A 64 -11.44 -2.11 9.74
C ALA A 64 -10.37 -1.77 8.70
N LEU A 65 -9.16 -1.41 9.14
CA LEU A 65 -8.02 -1.17 8.27
C LEU A 65 -7.60 -2.44 7.53
N GLN A 66 -7.48 -3.58 8.22
CA GLN A 66 -7.13 -4.87 7.61
C GLN A 66 -8.13 -5.28 6.53
N ARG A 67 -9.44 -5.18 6.79
CA ARG A 67 -10.48 -5.48 5.79
C ARG A 67 -10.35 -4.60 4.55
N ARG A 68 -10.21 -3.29 4.73
CA ARG A 68 -9.98 -2.37 3.61
C ARG A 68 -8.71 -2.73 2.83
N ALA A 69 -7.62 -3.04 3.54
CA ALA A 69 -6.36 -3.39 2.90
C ALA A 69 -6.45 -4.69 2.08
N MET A 70 -7.26 -5.66 2.53
CA MET A 70 -7.54 -6.91 1.81
C MET A 70 -8.45 -6.70 0.58
N ASP A 71 -9.38 -5.75 0.64
CA ASP A 71 -10.28 -5.40 -0.47
C ASP A 71 -9.57 -4.62 -1.60
N PHE A 72 -8.41 -4.03 -1.32
CA PHE A 72 -7.62 -3.39 -2.36
C PHE A 72 -7.01 -4.44 -3.30
N ASP A 73 -7.35 -4.34 -4.58
CA ASP A 73 -6.82 -5.20 -5.62
C ASP A 73 -5.35 -4.89 -5.92
N PHE A 74 -4.45 -5.52 -5.16
CA PHE A 74 -3.01 -5.55 -5.43
C PHE A 74 -2.61 -6.73 -6.33
N SER A 75 -3.57 -7.34 -7.03
CA SER A 75 -3.25 -8.42 -7.95
C SER A 75 -2.35 -7.90 -9.07
N TRP A 76 -1.37 -8.72 -9.42
CA TRP A 76 -0.43 -8.46 -10.52
C TRP A 76 -1.14 -8.30 -11.87
N SER A 77 -2.45 -8.59 -11.94
CA SER A 77 -3.33 -8.47 -13.09
C SER A 77 -3.36 -7.07 -13.71
N ASN A 78 -3.29 -6.00 -12.90
CA ASN A 78 -3.27 -4.63 -13.43
C ASN A 78 -1.91 -4.27 -14.04
N SER A 79 -0.81 -4.66 -13.39
CA SER A 79 0.53 -4.51 -13.97
C SER A 79 0.68 -5.37 -15.23
N ALA A 80 0.19 -6.61 -15.24
CA ALA A 80 0.20 -7.49 -16.39
C ALA A 80 -0.57 -6.92 -17.59
N ARG A 81 -1.73 -6.31 -17.36
CA ARG A 81 -2.49 -5.63 -18.42
C ARG A 81 -1.72 -4.48 -19.06
N ALA A 82 -1.04 -3.65 -18.26
CA ALA A 82 -0.20 -2.58 -18.78
C ALA A 82 0.97 -3.12 -19.63
N TYR A 83 1.58 -4.24 -19.22
CA TYR A 83 2.60 -4.92 -20.04
C TYR A 83 2.01 -5.47 -21.35
N VAL A 84 0.86 -6.13 -21.32
CA VAL A 84 0.19 -6.65 -22.53
C VAL A 84 -0.13 -5.52 -23.51
N ASP A 85 -0.63 -4.39 -23.03
CA ASP A 85 -0.94 -3.24 -23.89
C ASP A 85 0.32 -2.59 -24.47
N LEU A 86 1.42 -2.55 -23.72
CA LEU A 86 2.73 -2.13 -24.24
C LEU A 86 3.20 -3.05 -25.36
N TYR A 87 3.14 -4.38 -25.15
CA TYR A 87 3.51 -5.37 -26.18
C TYR A 87 2.62 -5.29 -27.42
N ARG A 88 1.31 -5.02 -27.26
CA ARG A 88 0.40 -4.80 -28.40
C ARG A 88 0.80 -3.58 -29.22
N ARG A 89 1.15 -2.47 -28.57
CA ARG A 89 1.60 -1.24 -29.26
C ARG A 89 2.92 -1.48 -30.00
N ALA A 90 3.88 -2.15 -29.38
CA ALA A 90 5.15 -2.48 -30.01
C ALA A 90 4.97 -3.41 -31.22
N ARG A 91 4.01 -4.36 -31.16
CA ARG A 91 3.66 -5.23 -32.29
C ARG A 91 2.89 -4.53 -33.41
N ALA A 92 2.18 -3.45 -33.12
CA ALA A 92 1.40 -2.68 -34.11
C ALA A 92 2.24 -1.65 -34.88
N GLN A 93 3.50 -1.42 -34.48
CA GLN A 93 4.46 -0.53 -35.16
C GLN A 93 5.42 -1.28 -36.11
N HIS A 94 5.17 -2.57 -36.34
CA HIS A 94 5.78 -3.41 -37.35
C HIS A 94 4.69 -3.95 -38.29
#